data_AF-A0A6G3X4S6-F1
#
_entry.id   AF-A0A6G3X4S6-F1
#
_cell.length_a   1.000
_cell.length_b   1.000
_cell.length_c   1.000
_cell.angle_alpha   90.00
_cell.angle_beta   90.00
_cell.angle_gamma   90.00
#
_symmetry.space_group_name_H-M   'P 1'
#
loop_
_entity.id
_entity.type
_entity.pdbx_description
1 polymer ?
#
loop_
_entity_poly.entity_id
_entity_poly.type
_entity_poly.pdbx_seq_one_letter_code
_entity_poly.pdbx_strand_id
1 'polypeptide(L)' 'AADAADLAVRLRNAIIPPIRVDGRAVRVGASFGIGWAECGMTVEEVLRSADQRMYVEKRSRSKVHRRAG' A
#
# COMPACT_ATOMS: atom_id res chain seq x y z
N ALA A 1 -8.02 12.89 7.21
CA ALA A 1 -7.95 11.56 6.55
C ALA A 1 -7.82 11.64 5.03
N ALA A 2 -8.45 12.62 4.37
CA ALA A 2 -8.35 12.81 2.92
C ALA A 2 -6.91 12.96 2.43
N ASP A 3 -6.07 13.74 3.11
CA ASP A 3 -4.67 13.97 2.69
C ASP A 3 -3.81 12.69 2.70
N ALA A 4 -3.99 11.84 3.72
CA ALA A 4 -3.26 10.59 3.82
C ALA A 4 -3.69 9.60 2.73
N ALA A 5 -4.98 9.58 2.39
CA ALA A 5 -5.50 8.78 1.28
C ALA A 5 -5.01 9.31 -0.08
N ASP A 6 -5.00 10.62 -0.29
CA ASP A 6 -4.44 11.25 -1.49
C ASP A 6 -2.95 10.92 -1.66
N LEU A 7 -2.17 11.03 -0.57
CA LEU A 7 -0.77 10.65 -0.56
C LEU A 7 -0.56 9.18 -0.96
N ALA A 8 -1.40 8.27 -0.44
CA ALA A 8 -1.33 6.85 -0.81
C ALA A 8 -1.61 6.62 -2.31
N VAL A 9 -2.50 7.41 -2.94
CA VAL A 9 -2.75 7.37 -4.38
C VAL A 9 -1.53 7.88 -5.15
N ARG A 10 -0.95 9.01 -4.73
CA ARG A 10 0.24 9.59 -5.37
C ARG A 10 1.45 8.66 -5.30
N LEU A 11 1.71 8.07 -4.13
CA LEU A 11 2.78 7.09 -3.93
C LEU A 11 2.59 5.86 -4.81
N ARG A 12 1.36 5.36 -4.93
CA ARG A 12 1.04 4.25 -5.84
C ARG A 12 1.39 4.60 -7.28
N ASN A 13 0.98 5.77 -7.75
CA ASN A 13 1.25 6.20 -9.12
C ASN A 13 2.74 6.39 -9.39
N ALA A 14 3.51 6.81 -8.39
CA ALA A 14 4.96 6.92 -8.48
C ALA A 14 5.67 5.54 -8.59
N ILE A 15 5.05 4.45 -8.13
CA ILE A 15 5.62 3.09 -8.15
C ILE A 15 5.30 2.33 -9.45
N ILE A 16 4.26 2.72 -10.19
CA ILE A 16 3.84 2.06 -11.43
C ILE A 16 4.91 2.05 -12.55
N PRO A 17 5.74 3.11 -12.75
CA PRO A 17 6.77 3.09 -13.77
C PRO A 17 7.70 1.88 -13.63
N PRO A 18 8.10 1.23 -14.75
CA PRO A 18 8.99 0.07 -14.67
C PRO A 18 10.34 0.40 -14.05
N ILE A 19 10.81 -0.49 -13.18
CA ILE A 19 12.12 -0.41 -12.54
C ILE A 19 13.07 -1.30 -13.33
N ARG A 20 14.28 -0.80 -13.62
CA ARG A 20 15.32 -1.61 -14.26
C ARG A 20 16.07 -2.42 -13.22
N VAL A 21 16.02 -3.75 -13.33
CA VAL A 21 16.77 -4.70 -12.50
C VAL A 21 17.45 -5.69 -13.44
N ASP A 22 18.77 -5.79 -13.40
CA ASP A 22 19.58 -6.67 -14.25
C ASP A 22 19.25 -6.58 -15.76
N GLY A 23 19.06 -5.35 -16.25
CA GLY A 23 18.71 -5.08 -17.65
C GLY A 23 17.26 -5.38 -18.02
N ARG A 24 16.44 -5.90 -17.10
CA ARG A 24 15.02 -6.21 -17.31
C ARG A 24 14.12 -5.11 -16.73
N ALA A 25 13.05 -4.80 -17.44
CA ALA A 25 12.01 -3.88 -16.95
C ALA A 25 11.01 -4.67 -16.09
N VAL A 26 11.01 -4.43 -14.78
CA VAL A 26 10.13 -5.07 -13.81
C VAL A 26 9.03 -4.09 -13.40
N ARG A 27 7.78 -4.54 -13.39
CA ARG A 27 6.65 -3.78 -12.85
C ARG A 27 6.29 -4.31 -11.48
N VAL A 28 6.12 -3.40 -10.53
CA VAL A 28 5.66 -3.70 -9.18
C VAL A 28 4.42 -2.90 -8.87
N GLY A 29 3.57 -3.44 -8.00
CA GLY A 29 2.47 -2.70 -7.38
C GLY A 29 2.76 -2.48 -5.91
N ALA A 30 2.15 -1.46 -5.33
CA ALA A 30 2.21 -1.20 -3.89
C ALA A 30 0.82 -1.13 -3.27
N SER A 31 0.74 -1.62 -2.04
CA SER A 31 -0.41 -1.57 -1.15
C SER A 31 -0.01 -0.75 0.07
N PHE A 32 -0.89 0.14 0.51
CA PHE A 32 -0.63 1.05 1.61
C PHE A 32 -1.72 0.90 2.66
N GLY A 33 -1.32 0.95 3.93
CA GLY A 33 -2.22 1.01 5.07
C GLY A 33 -1.93 2.27 5.87
N ILE A 34 -2.98 2.93 6.32
CA ILE A 34 -2.89 4.21 7.04
C ILE A 34 -3.24 3.95 8.50
N GLY A 35 -2.34 4.29 9.42
CA GLY A 35 -2.54 4.23 10.87
C GLY A 35 -2.65 5.64 11.46
N TRP A 36 -3.43 5.78 12.51
CA TRP A 36 -3.51 7.01 13.31
C TRP A 36 -3.03 6.69 14.72
N ALA A 37 -2.30 7.64 15.30
CA ALA A 37 -1.93 7.58 16.71
C ALA A 37 -2.94 8.38 17.52
N GLU A 38 -3.33 7.84 18.66
CA GLU A 38 -4.13 8.52 19.67
C GLU A 38 -3.35 8.57 20.99
N CYS A 39 -3.78 9.43 21.91
CA CYS A 39 -3.13 9.52 23.22
C CYS A 39 -3.18 8.17 23.94
N GLY A 40 -2.03 7.71 24.43
CA GLY A 40 -1.90 6.42 25.11
C GLY A 40 -1.63 5.23 24.18
N MET A 41 -1.61 5.42 22.86
CA MET A 41 -1.18 4.36 21.94
C MET A 41 0.35 4.24 21.89
N THR A 42 0.81 2.99 21.86
CA THR A 42 2.20 2.63 21.54
C THR A 42 2.45 2.70 20.04
N VAL A 43 3.72 2.84 19.64
CA VAL A 43 4.12 2.84 18.23
C VAL A 43 3.73 1.51 17.57
N GLU A 44 3.89 0.41 18.29
CA GLU A 44 3.55 -0.94 17.84
C GLU A 44 2.07 -1.08 17.51
N GLU A 45 1.18 -0.47 18.30
CA GLU A 45 -0.27 -0.47 18.04
C GLU A 45 -0.61 0.31 16.77
N VAL A 46 0.01 1.47 16.56
CA VAL A 46 -0.20 2.28 15.36
C VAL A 46 0.30 1.54 14.11
N LEU A 47 1.49 0.95 14.17
CA LEU A 47 2.07 0.18 13.07
C LEU A 47 1.24 -1.07 12.77
N ARG A 48 0.79 -1.80 13.79
CA ARG A 48 -0.07 -2.98 13.63
C ARG A 48 -1.39 -2.61 12.95
N SER A 49 -1.99 -1.48 13.35
CA SER A 49 -3.21 -0.97 12.74
C SER A 49 -3.01 -0.62 11.26
N ALA A 50 -1.90 0.05 10.93
CA ALA A 50 -1.53 0.36 9.55
C ALA A 50 -1.29 -0.91 8.72
N ASP A 51 -0.53 -1.87 9.25
CA ASP A 51 -0.19 -3.12 8.56
C ASP A 51 -1.43 -3.97 8.24
N GLN A 52 -2.36 -4.10 9.19
CA GLN A 52 -3.63 -4.79 8.95
C GLN A 52 -4.42 -4.16 7.79
N ARG A 53 -4.51 -2.83 7.73
CA ARG A 53 -5.18 -2.11 6.64
C ARG A 53 -4.45 -2.28 5.31
N MET A 54 -3.12 -2.32 5.32
CA MET A 54 -2.31 -2.59 4.13
C MET A 54 -2.62 -3.99 3.56
N TYR A 55 -2.69 -5.00 4.43
CA TYR A 55 -3.05 -6.35 4.01
C TYR A 55 -4.48 -6.47 3.46
N VAL A 56 -5.44 -5.74 4.02
CA VAL A 56 -6.80 -5.65 3.48
C VAL A 56 -6.77 -5.11 2.04
N GLU A 57 -6.03 -4.02 1.81
CA GLU A 57 -5.86 -3.43 0.48
C GLU A 57 -5.16 -4.40 -0.49
N LYS A 58 -4.06 -5.02 -0.05
CA LYS A 58 -3.33 -6.01 -0.85
C LYS A 58 -4.20 -7.19 -1.29
N ARG A 59 -5.05 -7.68 -0.39
CA ARG A 59 -5.98 -8.78 -0.66
C ARG A 59 -7.10 -8.38 -1.62
N SER A 60 -7.62 -7.15 -1.53
CA SER A 60 -8.67 -6.69 -2.46
C SER A 60 -8.13 -6.59 -3.89
N ARG A 61 -6.90 -6.11 -4.08
CA ARG A 61 -6.22 -6.06 -5.39
C ARG A 61 -5.92 -7.42 -5.99
N SER A 62 -5.45 -8.36 -5.16
CA SER A 62 -5.14 -9.72 -5.62
C SER A 62 -6.38 -10.44 -6.17
N LYS A 63 -7.58 -10.11 -5.69
CA LYS A 63 -8.85 -10.64 -6.22
C LYS A 63 -9.17 -10.09 -7.62
N VAL A 64 -8.78 -8.85 -7.92
CA VAL A 64 -8.99 -8.23 -9.25
C VAL A 64 -8.13 -8.93 -10.30
N HIS A 65 -6.85 -9.17 -10.01
CA HIS A 65 -5.95 -9.87 -10.94
C HIS A 65 -6.36 -11.32 -11.23
N ARG A 66 -6.99 -12.03 -10.27
CA ARG A 66 -7.44 -13.42 -10.46
C ARG A 66 -8.72 -13.56 -11.30
N ARG A 67 -9.48 -12.49 -11.52
CA ARG A 67 -10.72 -12.51 -12.34
C ARG A 67 -10.50 -12.18 -13.81
N ALA A 68 -9.29 -11.77 -14.19
CA ALA A 68 -8.93 -11.42 -15.56
C ALA A 68 -8.24 -12.58 -16.31
N GLY A 69 -8.56 -13.83 -15.94
CA GLY A 69 -8.09 -15.06 -16.58
C GLY A 69 -9.24 -15.82 -17.21
#